data_AF-A0A9X3XEA2-F1
#
_entry.id   AF-A0A9X3XEA2-F1
#
_cell.length_a   1.000
_cell.length_b   1.000
_cell.length_c   1.000
_cell.angle_alpha   90.00
_cell.angle_beta   90.00
_cell.angle_gamma   90.00
#
_symmetry.space_group_name_H-M   'P 1'
#
loop_
_entity.id
_entity.type
_entity.pdbx_description
1 polymer ?
#
loop_
_entity_poly.entity_id
_entity_poly.type
_entity_poly.pdbx_seq_one_letter_code
_entity_poly.pdbx_strand_id
1 'polypeptide(L)'
;MDTIPKTISAHIDNIYNYTPSDDGDRAVYARTLCFKDKANGCRAVEQCLGFATTDAVPLEYGCQDGVMVFADVPQSRYNCAGLGLNCIDSENGWCADSKVPCDNDTYVDNCVDDIPHFCNIDYILTTPRCSDFGLTCQTREEYPRVNCVGAGPECNVYPPTTGGVDYRSGIACENTTTLRTCMGGREHLLDCSTLGVGFSCIDGTPPYCGFAAECDPFDPVHYKYPASTCEGDSVVICNAGRMEKIDCKSLGFKRCNPESGFCTEL
;
A
#
# COMPACT_ATOMS: atom_id res chain seq x y z
N MET A 1 -14.46 17.28 -2.96
CA MET A 1 -14.10 15.96 -3.51
C MET A 1 -14.29 15.00 -2.36
N ASP A 2 -15.38 14.24 -2.35
CA ASP A 2 -15.55 13.19 -1.34
C ASP A 2 -14.46 12.16 -1.56
N THR A 3 -13.49 12.09 -0.64
CA THR A 3 -12.54 10.99 -0.58
C THR A 3 -13.33 9.74 -0.22
N ILE A 4 -13.83 9.06 -1.24
CA ILE A 4 -14.54 7.79 -1.10
C ILE A 4 -13.58 6.86 -0.34
N PRO A 5 -13.93 6.38 0.87
CA PRO A 5 -13.08 5.49 1.63
C PRO A 5 -12.70 4.30 0.76
N LYS A 6 -11.40 4.02 0.67
CA LYS A 6 -10.93 2.77 0.06
C LYS A 6 -11.55 1.61 0.83
N THR A 7 -12.20 0.67 0.13
CA THR A 7 -12.77 -0.49 0.84
C THR A 7 -11.68 -1.39 1.39
N ILE A 8 -12.05 -2.22 2.35
CA ILE A 8 -11.17 -3.24 2.94
C ILE A 8 -10.51 -4.08 1.84
N SER A 9 -11.27 -4.50 0.82
CA SER A 9 -10.77 -5.31 -0.29
C SER A 9 -9.64 -4.62 -1.05
N ALA A 10 -9.76 -3.32 -1.33
CA ALA A 10 -8.70 -2.57 -2.02
C ALA A 10 -7.46 -2.38 -1.15
N HIS A 11 -7.63 -2.22 0.17
CA HIS A 11 -6.47 -2.16 1.08
C HIS A 11 -5.75 -3.50 1.14
N ILE A 12 -6.49 -4.60 1.22
CA ILE A 12 -5.92 -5.95 1.20
C ILE A 12 -5.18 -6.23 -0.11
N ASP A 13 -5.76 -5.84 -1.25
CA ASP A 13 -5.08 -5.95 -2.54
C ASP A 13 -3.74 -5.20 -2.56
N ASN A 14 -3.71 -3.96 -2.08
CA ASN A 14 -2.48 -3.18 -2.00
C ASN A 14 -1.42 -3.84 -1.11
N ILE A 15 -1.80 -4.56 -0.04
CA ILE A 15 -0.84 -5.26 0.84
C ILE A 15 -0.03 -6.30 0.07
N TYR A 16 -0.61 -7.01 -0.89
CA TYR A 16 0.09 -8.06 -1.63
C TYR A 16 0.73 -7.57 -2.93
N ASN A 17 0.05 -6.66 -3.63
CA ASN A 17 0.39 -6.30 -4.99
C ASN A 17 1.14 -4.98 -5.11
N TYR A 18 1.29 -4.23 -4.01
CA TYR A 18 1.93 -2.93 -4.02
C TYR A 18 2.92 -2.78 -2.86
N THR A 19 4.18 -2.49 -3.19
CA THR A 19 5.16 -2.02 -2.21
C THR A 19 5.26 -0.50 -2.29
N PRO A 20 4.88 0.23 -1.22
CA PRO A 20 4.93 1.69 -1.21
C PRO A 20 6.34 2.24 -1.43
N SER A 21 6.44 3.35 -2.15
CA SER A 21 7.67 4.12 -2.30
C SER A 21 8.06 4.91 -1.06
N ASP A 22 7.12 5.18 -0.16
CA ASP A 22 7.34 6.02 0.99
C ASP A 22 7.69 5.25 2.27
N ASP A 23 8.60 5.79 3.08
CA ASP A 23 9.06 5.24 4.36
C ASP A 23 7.90 5.02 5.35
N GLY A 24 7.03 6.01 5.49
CA GLY A 24 5.87 6.00 6.37
C GLY A 24 4.90 4.89 6.01
N ASP A 25 4.52 4.79 4.74
CA ASP A 25 3.67 3.71 4.26
C ASP A 25 4.34 2.35 4.47
N ARG A 26 5.62 2.18 4.14
CA ARG A 26 6.33 0.91 4.37
C ARG A 26 6.37 0.54 5.85
N ALA A 27 6.60 1.50 6.74
CA ALA A 27 6.60 1.26 8.18
C ALA A 27 5.20 0.85 8.68
N VAL A 28 4.14 1.48 8.19
CA VAL A 28 2.75 1.08 8.48
C VAL A 28 2.49 -0.36 8.03
N TYR A 29 2.90 -0.73 6.81
CA TYR A 29 2.71 -2.07 6.27
C TYR A 29 3.49 -3.11 7.10
N ALA A 30 4.75 -2.83 7.46
CA ALA A 30 5.56 -3.71 8.31
C ALA A 30 4.93 -3.96 9.69
N ARG A 31 4.15 -2.99 10.20
CA ARG A 31 3.45 -3.10 11.49
C ARG A 31 2.14 -3.88 11.41
N THR A 32 1.62 -4.19 10.23
CA THR A 32 0.35 -4.95 10.11
C THR A 32 0.42 -6.33 10.76
N LEU A 33 1.60 -6.96 10.81
CA LEU A 33 1.81 -8.24 11.51
C LEU A 33 1.50 -8.17 13.01
N CYS A 34 1.52 -6.98 13.62
CA CYS A 34 1.11 -6.79 15.01
C CYS A 34 -0.37 -7.12 15.24
N PHE A 35 -1.23 -6.95 14.23
CA PHE A 35 -2.67 -7.18 14.36
C PHE A 35 -3.05 -8.63 14.56
N LYS A 36 -2.23 -9.59 14.12
CA LYS A 36 -2.55 -11.02 14.13
C LYS A 36 -2.89 -11.55 15.54
N ASP A 37 -2.34 -10.92 16.57
CA ASP A 37 -2.47 -11.32 17.97
C ASP A 37 -3.39 -10.37 18.77
N LYS A 38 -4.21 -9.56 18.09
CA LYS A 38 -5.07 -8.53 18.71
C LYS A 38 -6.56 -8.82 18.45
N ALA A 39 -7.37 -8.62 19.48
CA ALA A 39 -8.83 -8.77 19.44
C ALA A 39 -9.54 -7.63 20.20
N ASN A 40 -8.93 -6.45 20.21
CA ASN A 40 -9.39 -5.28 20.97
C ASN A 40 -9.86 -4.13 20.08
N GLY A 41 -10.41 -4.45 18.90
CA GLY A 41 -11.02 -3.48 17.98
C GLY A 41 -10.08 -2.31 17.63
N CYS A 42 -10.60 -1.08 17.68
CA CYS A 42 -9.83 0.13 17.34
C CYS A 42 -8.58 0.35 18.20
N ARG A 43 -8.52 -0.20 19.43
CA ARG A 43 -7.31 -0.10 20.27
C ARG A 43 -6.12 -0.86 19.67
N ALA A 44 -6.36 -1.86 18.83
CA ALA A 44 -5.29 -2.53 18.11
C ALA A 44 -4.58 -1.57 17.15
N VAL A 45 -5.33 -0.67 16.50
CA VAL A 45 -4.81 0.28 15.52
C VAL A 45 -3.84 1.26 16.18
N GLU A 46 -4.23 1.81 17.32
CA GLU A 46 -3.36 2.68 18.13
C GLU A 46 -2.12 1.91 18.61
N GLN A 47 -2.28 0.70 19.15
CA GLN A 47 -1.16 -0.09 19.67
C GLN A 47 -0.18 -0.55 18.60
N CYS A 48 -0.67 -0.90 17.41
CA CYS A 48 0.15 -1.49 16.36
C CYS A 48 0.72 -0.44 15.40
N LEU A 49 -0.07 0.55 15.01
CA LEU A 49 0.32 1.56 14.04
C LEU A 49 0.68 2.91 14.68
N GLY A 50 0.38 3.11 15.96
CA GLY A 50 0.53 4.44 16.58
C GLY A 50 -0.44 5.47 16.00
N PHE A 51 -1.53 5.02 15.38
CA PHE A 51 -2.55 5.86 14.75
C PHE A 51 -3.68 6.16 15.73
N ALA A 52 -4.09 7.43 15.80
CA ALA A 52 -5.23 7.87 16.58
C ALA A 52 -6.00 8.95 15.82
N THR A 53 -7.30 9.06 16.07
CA THR A 53 -8.13 10.18 15.63
C THR A 53 -8.62 10.98 16.84
N THR A 54 -8.73 12.29 16.68
CA THR A 54 -9.21 13.19 17.75
C THR A 54 -10.16 14.25 17.19
N ASP A 55 -11.13 14.71 17.98
CA ASP A 55 -12.02 15.82 17.62
C ASP A 55 -11.40 17.19 17.94
N ALA A 56 -10.06 17.30 17.89
CA ALA A 56 -9.33 18.50 18.29
C ALA A 56 -9.59 19.68 17.33
N VAL A 57 -9.71 20.88 17.91
CA VAL A 57 -9.89 22.15 17.18
C VAL A 57 -9.09 23.24 17.91
N PRO A 58 -8.28 24.10 17.24
CA PRO A 58 -8.11 24.23 15.79
C PRO A 58 -7.44 23.01 15.15
N LEU A 59 -7.71 22.82 13.86
CA LEU A 59 -7.00 21.82 13.06
C LEU A 59 -5.57 22.32 12.86
N GLU A 60 -4.65 21.57 13.43
CA GLU A 60 -3.23 21.78 13.24
C GLU A 60 -2.73 20.78 12.19
N TYR A 61 -1.67 21.16 11.48
CA TYR A 61 -1.06 20.37 10.43
C TYR A 61 0.45 20.35 10.62
N GLY A 62 1.09 19.21 10.32
CA GLY A 62 2.54 19.06 10.42
C GLY A 62 2.98 18.20 11.62
N CYS A 63 4.21 18.42 12.07
CA CYS A 63 4.83 17.65 13.14
C CYS A 63 4.69 18.33 14.51
N GLN A 64 4.16 17.60 15.49
CA GLN A 64 3.97 18.06 16.87
C GLN A 64 4.53 17.06 17.85
N ASP A 65 5.57 17.43 18.58
CA ASP A 65 6.20 16.56 19.59
C ASP A 65 6.52 15.14 19.06
N GLY A 66 6.90 15.03 17.78
CA GLY A 66 7.19 13.76 17.11
C GLY A 66 5.98 12.99 16.55
N VAL A 67 4.79 13.60 16.58
CA VAL A 67 3.54 13.08 16.01
C VAL A 67 3.20 13.84 14.73
N MET A 68 3.00 13.13 13.62
CA MET A 68 2.47 13.71 12.40
C MET A 68 0.96 13.91 12.55
N VAL A 69 0.49 15.11 12.25
CA VAL A 69 -0.91 15.51 12.41
C VAL A 69 -1.45 15.97 11.06
N PHE A 70 -2.58 15.39 10.64
CA PHE A 70 -3.32 15.81 9.46
C PHE A 70 -4.42 16.80 9.84
N ALA A 71 -4.69 17.78 8.99
CA ALA A 71 -5.76 18.76 9.20
C ALA A 71 -7.11 18.27 8.63
N ASP A 72 -7.51 17.04 8.99
CA ASP A 72 -8.78 16.41 8.66
C ASP A 72 -9.76 16.43 9.86
N VAL A 73 -11.03 16.06 9.63
CA VAL A 73 -12.06 15.96 10.68
C VAL A 73 -12.68 14.55 10.62
N PRO A 74 -12.52 13.70 11.65
CA PRO A 74 -11.68 13.92 12.85
C PRO A 74 -10.19 14.00 12.50
N GLN A 75 -9.41 14.65 13.36
CA GLN A 75 -7.98 14.90 13.15
C GLN A 75 -7.17 13.60 13.31
N SER A 76 -6.52 13.16 12.25
CA SER A 76 -5.68 11.97 12.20
C SER A 76 -4.26 12.25 12.70
N ARG A 77 -3.74 11.36 13.53
CA ARG A 77 -2.44 11.49 14.19
C ARG A 77 -1.63 10.19 14.04
N TYR A 78 -0.35 10.30 13.69
CA TYR A 78 0.57 9.18 13.57
C TYR A 78 1.80 9.40 14.44
N ASN A 79 2.04 8.47 15.37
CA ASN A 79 3.26 8.44 16.17
C ASN A 79 4.44 7.92 15.33
N CYS A 80 5.20 8.83 14.72
CA CYS A 80 6.33 8.46 13.86
C CYS A 80 7.38 7.63 14.62
N ALA A 81 7.67 7.98 15.88
CA ALA A 81 8.59 7.20 16.71
C ALA A 81 8.07 5.77 16.97
N GLY A 82 6.75 5.61 17.11
CA GLY A 82 6.08 4.31 17.18
C GLY A 82 6.26 3.46 15.92
N LEU A 83 6.37 4.10 14.75
CA LEU A 83 6.71 3.47 13.48
C LEU A 83 8.22 3.19 13.33
N GLY A 84 9.06 3.74 14.22
CA GLY A 84 10.52 3.68 14.11
C GLY A 84 11.11 4.79 13.23
N LEU A 85 10.31 5.81 12.90
CA LEU A 85 10.64 6.90 12.00
C LEU A 85 10.76 8.23 12.77
N ASN A 86 11.27 9.25 12.08
CA ASN A 86 11.29 10.63 12.55
C ASN A 86 10.07 11.39 12.01
N CYS A 87 9.50 12.29 12.82
CA CYS A 87 8.55 13.27 12.29
C CYS A 87 9.34 14.42 11.66
N ILE A 88 9.29 14.52 10.34
CA ILE A 88 9.99 15.51 9.55
C ILE A 88 9.15 16.78 9.47
N ASP A 89 9.69 17.86 10.05
CA ASP A 89 9.10 19.19 9.98
C ASP A 89 9.24 19.74 8.54
N SER A 90 8.19 19.53 7.76
CA SER A 90 7.97 20.04 6.40
C SER A 90 6.61 20.74 6.37
N GLU A 91 6.31 21.47 5.30
CA GLU A 91 5.01 22.14 5.14
C GLU A 91 3.81 21.21 5.40
N ASN A 92 3.99 19.91 5.15
CA ASN A 92 2.95 18.91 5.29
C ASN A 92 3.09 17.97 6.50
N GLY A 93 4.24 17.99 7.19
CA GLY A 93 4.64 16.95 8.14
C GLY A 93 4.77 15.58 7.48
N TRP A 94 5.74 14.77 7.92
CA TRP A 94 5.88 13.42 7.38
C TRP A 94 6.57 12.47 8.35
N CYS A 95 6.22 11.18 8.35
CA CYS A 95 7.02 10.18 9.04
C CYS A 95 8.03 9.57 8.05
N ALA A 96 9.33 9.83 8.23
CA ALA A 96 10.40 9.25 7.39
C ALA A 96 11.68 8.98 8.18
N ASP A 97 12.57 8.14 7.64
CA ASP A 97 13.84 7.81 8.30
C ASP A 97 14.79 9.00 8.32
N SER A 98 14.83 9.79 7.25
CA SER A 98 15.68 10.99 7.19
C SER A 98 15.15 12.06 6.24
N LYS A 99 15.48 13.33 6.52
CA LYS A 99 15.29 14.45 5.59
C LYS A 99 16.62 14.74 4.93
N VAL A 100 16.93 14.09 3.81
CA VAL A 100 17.99 14.58 2.94
C VAL A 100 17.37 15.63 2.03
N PRO A 101 17.65 16.94 2.22
CA PRO A 101 17.05 17.97 1.38
C PRO A 101 17.51 17.82 -0.07
N CYS A 102 16.63 18.16 -1.00
CA CYS A 102 16.95 18.30 -2.41
C CYS A 102 16.25 19.54 -2.97
N ASP A 103 16.70 19.97 -4.14
CA ASP A 103 16.09 21.06 -4.89
C ASP A 103 15.44 20.43 -6.13
N ASN A 104 14.12 20.54 -6.24
CA ASN A 104 13.35 19.92 -7.34
C ASN A 104 13.79 20.41 -8.73
N ASP A 105 14.40 21.58 -8.85
CA ASP A 105 14.84 22.15 -10.13
C ASP A 105 16.23 21.64 -10.55
N THR A 106 17.06 21.22 -9.60
CA THR A 106 18.47 20.86 -9.86
C THR A 106 18.84 19.43 -9.51
N TYR A 107 18.02 18.75 -8.71
CA TYR A 107 18.24 17.37 -8.33
C TYR A 107 18.01 16.43 -9.53
N VAL A 108 18.96 15.52 -9.74
CA VAL A 108 18.87 14.49 -10.78
C VAL A 108 18.58 13.15 -10.13
N ASP A 109 17.38 12.65 -10.37
CA ASP A 109 16.92 11.32 -9.98
C ASP A 109 17.94 10.24 -10.37
N ASN A 110 18.32 9.41 -9.41
CA ASN A 110 19.44 8.47 -9.58
C ASN A 110 19.25 7.17 -8.77
N CYS A 111 20.06 6.17 -9.13
CA CYS A 111 20.18 4.93 -8.38
C CYS A 111 21.40 5.01 -7.47
N VAL A 112 21.22 4.82 -6.17
CA VAL A 112 22.32 4.63 -5.21
C VAL A 112 22.19 3.25 -4.61
N ASP A 113 23.22 2.40 -4.79
CA ASP A 113 23.20 1.02 -4.31
C ASP A 113 21.91 0.26 -4.69
N ASP A 114 21.46 0.39 -5.94
CA ASP A 114 20.23 -0.24 -6.46
C ASP A 114 18.92 0.20 -5.76
N ILE A 115 18.95 1.35 -5.09
CA ILE A 115 17.80 2.04 -4.53
C ILE A 115 17.48 3.27 -5.41
N PRO A 116 16.24 3.41 -5.90
CA PRO A 116 15.75 4.64 -6.52
C PRO A 116 15.70 5.82 -5.54
N HIS A 117 16.36 6.93 -5.91
CA HIS A 117 16.34 8.20 -5.19
C HIS A 117 15.76 9.29 -6.08
N PHE A 118 14.65 9.92 -5.66
CA PHE A 118 14.05 11.03 -6.39
C PHE A 118 13.69 12.20 -5.47
N CYS A 119 13.72 13.41 -6.01
CA CYS A 119 13.32 14.60 -5.25
C CYS A 119 11.79 14.72 -5.22
N ASN A 120 11.22 14.87 -4.03
CA ASN A 120 9.81 15.14 -3.85
C ASN A 120 9.61 16.20 -2.76
N ILE A 121 9.00 17.33 -3.10
CA ILE A 121 8.70 18.43 -2.16
C ILE A 121 9.96 18.79 -1.30
N ASP A 122 11.11 18.95 -1.97
CA ASP A 122 12.39 19.40 -1.41
C ASP A 122 13.12 18.42 -0.48
N TYR A 123 12.77 17.14 -0.54
CA TYR A 123 13.54 16.07 0.10
C TYR A 123 13.65 14.84 -0.80
N ILE A 124 14.75 14.11 -0.64
CA ILE A 124 14.97 12.85 -1.34
C ILE A 124 14.05 11.81 -0.73
N LEU A 125 13.19 11.24 -1.56
CA LEU A 125 12.49 10.00 -1.27
C LEU A 125 13.30 8.81 -1.77
N THR A 126 13.34 7.78 -0.95
CA THR A 126 13.98 6.50 -1.27
C THR A 126 12.95 5.39 -1.28
N THR A 127 12.99 4.56 -2.31
CA THR A 127 12.12 3.38 -2.41
C THR A 127 12.85 2.15 -1.85
N PRO A 128 12.21 0.98 -1.80
CA PRO A 128 12.92 -0.26 -1.57
C PRO A 128 14.02 -0.50 -2.62
N ARG A 129 15.02 -1.31 -2.24
CA ARG A 129 16.07 -1.81 -3.14
C ARG A 129 15.46 -2.72 -4.20
N CYS A 130 15.73 -2.44 -5.47
CA CYS A 130 15.07 -3.14 -6.58
C CYS A 130 15.40 -4.64 -6.64
N SER A 131 16.64 -5.00 -6.29
CA SER A 131 17.12 -6.38 -6.27
C SER A 131 16.43 -7.26 -5.23
N ASP A 132 15.83 -6.70 -4.18
CA ASP A 132 15.00 -7.45 -3.23
C ASP A 132 13.74 -8.04 -3.90
N PHE A 133 13.36 -7.49 -5.07
CA PHE A 133 12.22 -7.91 -5.89
C PHE A 133 12.65 -8.55 -7.22
N GLY A 134 13.94 -8.83 -7.41
CA GLY A 134 14.46 -9.33 -8.69
C GLY A 134 14.34 -8.31 -9.84
N LEU A 135 14.28 -7.02 -9.51
CA LEU A 135 14.24 -5.91 -10.45
C LEU A 135 15.61 -5.23 -10.52
N THR A 136 15.74 -4.25 -11.42
CA THR A 136 16.96 -3.42 -11.53
C THR A 136 16.59 -1.96 -11.41
N CYS A 137 17.33 -1.18 -10.62
CA CYS A 137 17.17 0.26 -10.61
C CYS A 137 17.67 0.88 -11.92
N GLN A 138 16.83 1.64 -12.63
CA GLN A 138 17.21 2.32 -13.87
C GLN A 138 16.62 3.73 -13.97
N THR A 139 17.41 4.65 -14.52
CA THR A 139 16.95 5.97 -14.97
C THR A 139 16.36 5.85 -16.37
N ARG A 140 15.14 6.35 -16.60
CA ARG A 140 14.50 6.35 -17.92
C ARG A 140 14.52 7.74 -18.55
N GLU A 141 14.67 7.79 -19.88
CA GLU A 141 14.69 9.05 -20.63
C GLU A 141 13.29 9.65 -20.83
N GLU A 142 12.28 8.79 -21.06
CA GLU A 142 10.92 9.21 -21.45
C GLU A 142 10.13 9.85 -20.29
N TYR A 143 10.50 9.49 -19.06
CA TYR A 143 10.05 10.13 -17.84
C TYR A 143 11.30 10.18 -16.95
N PRO A 144 11.87 11.36 -16.63
CA PRO A 144 13.12 11.48 -15.89
C PRO A 144 12.90 11.12 -14.43
N ARG A 145 12.53 9.87 -14.18
CA ARG A 145 12.36 9.25 -12.88
C ARG A 145 13.11 7.93 -12.89
N VAL A 146 13.89 7.76 -11.84
CA VAL A 146 14.50 6.48 -11.50
C VAL A 146 13.42 5.55 -10.93
N ASN A 147 13.38 4.29 -11.37
CA ASN A 147 12.44 3.28 -10.87
C ASN A 147 13.06 1.88 -10.89
N CYS A 148 12.41 0.94 -10.21
CA CYS A 148 12.67 -0.49 -10.38
C CYS A 148 12.03 -1.01 -11.66
N VAL A 149 12.84 -1.59 -12.56
CA VAL A 149 12.39 -2.07 -13.87
C VAL A 149 12.65 -3.57 -14.05
N GLY A 150 11.80 -4.21 -14.86
CA GLY A 150 11.99 -5.59 -15.29
C GLY A 150 13.19 -5.78 -16.23
N ALA A 151 13.65 -7.03 -16.35
CA ALA A 151 14.77 -7.39 -17.21
C ALA A 151 14.35 -7.84 -18.62
N GLY A 152 13.05 -8.11 -18.83
CA GLY A 152 12.50 -8.67 -20.06
C GLY A 152 12.29 -7.65 -21.19
N PRO A 153 11.57 -8.04 -22.26
CA PRO A 153 11.17 -7.15 -23.35
C PRO A 153 10.42 -5.90 -22.85
N GLU A 154 10.34 -4.88 -23.70
CA GLU A 154 9.50 -3.71 -23.41
C GLU A 154 8.02 -4.12 -23.40
N CYS A 155 7.26 -3.54 -22.47
CA CYS A 155 5.83 -3.73 -22.35
C CYS A 155 5.14 -2.38 -22.10
N ASN A 156 3.94 -2.23 -22.65
CA ASN A 156 3.16 -1.00 -22.53
C ASN A 156 2.23 -1.10 -21.34
N VAL A 157 2.58 -0.42 -20.25
CA VAL A 157 1.63 -0.10 -19.19
C VAL A 157 1.83 1.35 -18.79
N TYR A 158 0.72 2.03 -18.49
CA TYR A 158 0.79 3.36 -17.88
C TYR A 158 1.60 3.22 -16.58
N PRO A 159 2.70 3.97 -16.41
CA PRO A 159 3.52 3.84 -15.23
C PRO A 159 2.64 4.14 -14.00
N PRO A 160 2.56 3.22 -13.02
CA PRO A 160 1.95 3.56 -11.74
C PRO A 160 2.71 4.74 -11.14
N THR A 161 1.97 5.57 -10.41
CA THR A 161 2.48 6.78 -9.79
C THR A 161 3.63 6.44 -8.82
N THR A 162 4.79 7.04 -9.07
CA THR A 162 5.89 7.28 -8.11
C THR A 162 6.47 6.08 -7.36
N GLY A 163 7.51 5.44 -7.94
CA GLY A 163 8.58 4.73 -7.22
C GLY A 163 8.25 3.39 -6.56
N GLY A 164 6.97 3.06 -6.37
CA GLY A 164 6.57 1.80 -5.77
C GLY A 164 6.76 0.60 -6.72
N VAL A 165 6.74 -0.60 -6.14
CA VAL A 165 6.71 -1.86 -6.90
C VAL A 165 5.25 -2.30 -6.99
N ASP A 166 4.65 -2.25 -8.17
CA ASP A 166 3.22 -2.55 -8.39
C ASP A 166 3.04 -3.72 -9.38
N TYR A 167 2.55 -4.85 -8.89
CA TYR A 167 2.38 -6.07 -9.66
C TYR A 167 1.02 -6.20 -10.37
N ARG A 168 0.13 -5.22 -10.23
CA ARG A 168 -1.24 -5.25 -10.82
C ARG A 168 -1.24 -5.16 -12.35
N SER A 169 -0.08 -4.87 -12.93
CA SER A 169 0.16 -4.78 -14.36
C SER A 169 0.44 -6.15 -15.01
N GLY A 170 -0.32 -7.18 -14.60
CA GLY A 170 -0.16 -8.55 -15.09
C GLY A 170 -0.39 -8.68 -16.59
N ILE A 171 0.45 -9.48 -17.26
CA ILE A 171 0.41 -9.75 -18.70
C ILE A 171 -0.12 -11.16 -18.96
N ALA A 172 0.44 -12.18 -18.30
CA ALA A 172 0.04 -13.59 -18.45
C ALA A 172 0.54 -14.44 -17.27
N CYS A 173 -0.14 -15.55 -16.98
CA CYS A 173 0.43 -16.61 -16.17
C CYS A 173 1.30 -17.52 -17.05
N GLU A 174 2.60 -17.59 -16.78
CA GLU A 174 3.53 -18.49 -17.49
C GLU A 174 3.36 -19.94 -17.00
N ASN A 175 2.99 -20.10 -15.73
CA ASN A 175 2.63 -21.35 -15.09
C ASN A 175 1.84 -21.06 -13.80
N THR A 176 1.54 -22.09 -13.01
CA THR A 176 0.74 -21.96 -11.77
C THR A 176 1.33 -21.07 -10.69
N THR A 177 2.61 -20.73 -10.74
CA THR A 177 3.31 -19.94 -9.72
C THR A 177 4.01 -18.71 -10.29
N THR A 178 4.07 -18.55 -11.62
CA THR A 178 4.82 -17.45 -12.25
C THR A 178 3.89 -16.52 -13.01
N LEU A 179 3.81 -15.28 -12.54
CA LEU A 179 3.13 -14.18 -13.21
C LEU A 179 4.15 -13.41 -14.06
N ARG A 180 3.90 -13.29 -15.37
CA ARG A 180 4.55 -12.28 -16.20
C ARG A 180 3.82 -10.95 -16.02
N THR A 181 4.52 -9.92 -15.58
CA THR A 181 3.97 -8.60 -15.29
C THR A 181 4.86 -7.49 -15.87
N CYS A 182 4.31 -6.31 -16.10
CA CYS A 182 5.07 -5.16 -16.62
C CYS A 182 5.57 -4.26 -15.49
N MET A 183 6.89 -4.21 -15.29
CA MET A 183 7.54 -3.45 -14.23
C MET A 183 8.39 -2.34 -14.82
N GLY A 184 7.98 -1.09 -14.60
CA GLY A 184 8.72 0.08 -15.09
C GLY A 184 8.89 0.09 -16.61
N GLY A 185 7.94 -0.48 -17.36
CA GLY A 185 7.94 -0.56 -18.84
C GLY A 185 8.68 -1.77 -19.42
N ARG A 186 9.14 -2.70 -18.59
CA ARG A 186 9.77 -3.95 -19.05
C ARG A 186 9.19 -5.15 -18.33
N GLU A 187 9.13 -6.28 -19.04
CA GLU A 187 8.56 -7.51 -18.48
C GLU A 187 9.40 -8.03 -17.31
N HIS A 188 8.72 -8.59 -16.33
CA HIS A 188 9.30 -9.25 -15.17
C HIS A 188 8.54 -10.54 -14.88
N LEU A 189 9.26 -11.57 -14.45
CA LEU A 189 8.70 -12.86 -14.04
C LEU A 189 8.66 -12.89 -12.52
N LEU A 190 7.46 -12.73 -11.96
CA LEU A 190 7.19 -12.75 -10.54
C LEU A 190 6.83 -14.17 -10.08
N ASP A 191 7.56 -14.71 -9.13
CA ASP A 191 7.16 -15.93 -8.42
C ASP A 191 6.11 -15.58 -7.36
N CYS A 192 4.86 -15.91 -7.62
CA CYS A 192 3.74 -15.63 -6.72
C CYS A 192 3.92 -16.23 -5.33
N SER A 193 4.70 -17.31 -5.18
CA SER A 193 4.94 -17.93 -3.86
C SER A 193 5.77 -17.05 -2.93
N THR A 194 6.48 -16.04 -3.48
CA THR A 194 7.24 -15.04 -2.73
C THR A 194 6.37 -13.97 -2.09
N LEU A 195 5.15 -13.73 -2.61
CA LEU A 195 4.22 -12.73 -2.07
C LEU A 195 3.46 -13.26 -0.85
N GLY A 196 3.20 -14.57 -0.79
CA GLY A 196 2.47 -15.17 0.30
C GLY A 196 2.35 -16.69 0.20
N VAL A 197 2.27 -17.34 1.36
CA VAL A 197 2.07 -18.79 1.42
C VAL A 197 0.72 -19.14 0.77
N GLY A 198 0.74 -20.02 -0.22
CA GLY A 198 -0.45 -20.46 -0.94
C GLY A 198 -0.89 -19.56 -2.09
N PHE A 199 -0.12 -18.52 -2.42
CA PHE A 199 -0.34 -17.74 -3.63
C PHE A 199 0.01 -18.56 -4.87
N SER A 200 -0.81 -18.38 -5.91
CA SER A 200 -0.65 -18.95 -7.25
C SER A 200 -0.90 -17.86 -8.29
N CYS A 201 -0.45 -18.09 -9.52
CA CYS A 201 -0.83 -17.24 -10.63
C CYS A 201 -2.26 -17.57 -11.05
N ILE A 202 -3.13 -16.58 -10.97
CA ILE A 202 -4.54 -16.65 -11.34
C ILE A 202 -4.71 -15.99 -12.70
N ASP A 203 -5.21 -16.75 -13.66
CA ASP A 203 -5.60 -16.22 -14.97
C ASP A 203 -6.75 -15.21 -14.80
N GLY A 204 -6.76 -14.16 -15.61
CA GLY A 204 -7.73 -13.06 -15.49
C GLY A 204 -7.45 -11.91 -16.45
N THR A 205 -8.17 -10.80 -16.30
CA THR A 205 -7.94 -9.58 -17.09
C THR A 205 -7.87 -8.35 -16.15
N PRO A 206 -6.68 -7.99 -15.62
CA PRO A 206 -5.39 -8.63 -15.82
C PRO A 206 -5.20 -9.89 -14.94
N PRO A 207 -4.27 -10.80 -15.31
CA PRO A 207 -3.86 -11.91 -14.44
C PRO A 207 -3.09 -11.39 -13.22
N TYR A 208 -3.07 -12.17 -12.13
CA TYR A 208 -2.48 -11.74 -10.85
C TYR A 208 -1.95 -12.88 -9.99
N CYS A 209 -1.19 -12.54 -8.96
CA CYS A 209 -0.82 -13.47 -7.91
C CYS A 209 -1.88 -13.42 -6.79
N GLY A 210 -2.49 -14.56 -6.47
CA GLY A 210 -3.55 -14.62 -5.47
C GLY A 210 -3.89 -16.03 -4.98
N PHE A 211 -4.93 -16.13 -4.16
CA PHE A 211 -5.35 -17.36 -3.48
C PHE A 211 -6.37 -18.20 -4.25
N ALA A 212 -7.21 -17.57 -5.06
CA ALA A 212 -8.29 -18.20 -5.82
C ALA A 212 -8.81 -17.24 -6.92
N ALA A 213 -9.78 -17.69 -7.72
CA ALA A 213 -10.48 -16.90 -8.72
C ALA A 213 -11.99 -16.75 -8.41
N GLU A 214 -12.33 -16.73 -7.12
CA GLU A 214 -13.71 -16.60 -6.64
C GLU A 214 -14.25 -15.17 -6.78
N CYS A 215 -13.35 -14.19 -6.75
CA CYS A 215 -13.62 -12.78 -6.97
C CYS A 215 -12.48 -12.15 -7.79
N ASP A 216 -12.73 -11.01 -8.43
CA ASP A 216 -11.71 -10.24 -9.13
C ASP A 216 -11.24 -9.08 -8.23
N PRO A 217 -9.97 -9.05 -7.78
CA PRO A 217 -9.44 -7.96 -6.95
C PRO A 217 -9.31 -6.64 -7.72
N PHE A 218 -9.36 -6.66 -9.06
CA PHE A 218 -9.10 -5.52 -9.92
C PHE A 218 -10.30 -5.03 -10.74
N ASP A 219 -11.48 -5.63 -10.57
CA ASP A 219 -12.64 -5.35 -11.41
C ASP A 219 -12.89 -3.83 -11.49
N PRO A 220 -12.84 -3.22 -12.69
CA PRO A 220 -12.89 -1.79 -12.83
C PRO A 220 -14.31 -1.19 -12.69
N VAL A 221 -15.36 -1.98 -12.90
CA VAL A 221 -16.74 -1.59 -12.49
C VAL A 221 -16.76 -1.40 -10.96
N HIS A 222 -15.85 -2.09 -10.30
CA HIS A 222 -15.52 -2.03 -8.89
C HIS A 222 -14.19 -1.31 -8.59
N TYR A 223 -13.74 -0.34 -9.41
CA TYR A 223 -12.99 0.80 -8.85
C TYR A 223 -13.88 1.63 -7.90
N LYS A 224 -15.19 1.32 -7.87
CA LYS A 224 -16.17 1.60 -6.82
C LYS A 224 -16.39 0.45 -5.80
N TYR A 225 -15.49 -0.54 -5.82
CA TYR A 225 -15.30 -1.75 -4.99
C TYR A 225 -16.34 -2.87 -5.13
N PRO A 226 -15.99 -4.18 -5.09
CA PRO A 226 -16.93 -5.13 -4.55
C PRO A 226 -17.01 -4.73 -3.08
N ALA A 227 -17.95 -3.84 -2.77
CA ALA A 227 -18.11 -3.29 -1.44
C ALA A 227 -18.08 -4.49 -0.50
N SER A 228 -17.20 -4.44 0.51
CA SER A 228 -17.24 -5.44 1.55
C SER A 228 -18.69 -5.53 2.02
N THR A 229 -19.30 -6.72 1.94
CA THR A 229 -20.71 -6.88 2.29
C THR A 229 -20.81 -7.40 3.70
N CYS A 230 -21.99 -7.30 4.30
CA CYS A 230 -22.27 -7.94 5.57
C CYS A 230 -23.18 -9.15 5.36
N GLU A 231 -22.76 -10.29 5.88
CA GLU A 231 -23.59 -11.48 6.03
C GLU A 231 -23.81 -11.75 7.52
N GLY A 232 -24.83 -11.10 8.09
CA GLY A 232 -25.05 -11.07 9.53
C GLY A 232 -23.99 -10.21 10.22
N ASP A 233 -23.30 -10.77 11.22
CA ASP A 233 -22.23 -10.07 11.95
C ASP A 233 -20.85 -10.24 11.30
N SER A 234 -20.77 -10.87 10.13
CA SER A 234 -19.50 -11.06 9.42
C SER A 234 -19.37 -10.12 8.23
N VAL A 235 -18.18 -9.57 8.04
CA VAL A 235 -17.81 -8.87 6.82
C VAL A 235 -17.33 -9.89 5.78
N VAL A 236 -17.75 -9.71 4.53
CA VAL A 236 -17.34 -10.51 3.39
C VAL A 236 -16.47 -9.65 2.47
N ILE A 237 -15.27 -10.13 2.18
CA ILE A 237 -14.24 -9.39 1.43
C ILE A 237 -13.66 -10.25 0.30
N CYS A 238 -13.08 -9.59 -0.70
CA CYS A 238 -12.23 -10.24 -1.69
C CYS A 238 -10.77 -10.14 -1.22
N ASN A 239 -10.21 -11.25 -0.73
CA ASN A 239 -8.82 -11.36 -0.30
C ASN A 239 -8.00 -12.04 -1.41
N ALA A 240 -7.31 -11.24 -2.24
CA ALA A 240 -6.48 -11.72 -3.35
C ALA A 240 -7.16 -12.80 -4.21
N GLY A 241 -8.42 -12.55 -4.58
CA GLY A 241 -9.23 -13.44 -5.43
C GLY A 241 -9.98 -14.55 -4.70
N ARG A 242 -9.81 -14.71 -3.38
CA ARG A 242 -10.64 -15.59 -2.53
C ARG A 242 -11.69 -14.78 -1.78
N MET A 243 -12.91 -15.30 -1.71
CA MET A 243 -13.94 -14.72 -0.86
C MET A 243 -13.69 -15.14 0.59
N GLU A 244 -13.49 -14.16 1.47
CA GLU A 244 -13.31 -14.42 2.89
C GLU A 244 -14.43 -13.80 3.72
N LYS A 245 -14.85 -14.53 4.75
CA LYS A 245 -15.86 -14.12 5.71
C LYS A 245 -15.23 -13.99 7.08
N ILE A 246 -15.23 -12.78 7.62
CA ILE A 246 -14.58 -12.45 8.88
C ILE A 246 -15.66 -12.06 9.90
N ASP A 247 -15.75 -12.81 11.00
CA ASP A 247 -16.67 -12.49 12.09
C ASP A 247 -16.18 -11.25 12.87
N CYS A 248 -16.95 -10.16 12.83
CA CYS A 248 -16.59 -8.92 13.52
C CYS A 248 -16.45 -9.09 15.04
N LYS A 249 -17.19 -10.02 15.64
CA LYS A 249 -17.11 -10.30 17.08
C LYS A 249 -15.79 -10.94 17.47
N SER A 250 -15.23 -11.79 16.61
CA SER A 250 -13.91 -12.39 16.81
C SER A 250 -12.78 -11.35 16.85
N LEU A 251 -12.98 -10.19 16.20
CA LEU A 251 -12.04 -9.06 16.18
C LEU A 251 -12.28 -8.04 17.31
N GLY A 252 -13.29 -8.27 18.15
CA GLY A 252 -13.65 -7.41 19.28
C GLY A 252 -14.71 -6.34 18.97
N PHE A 253 -15.30 -6.32 17.77
CA PHE A 253 -16.38 -5.42 17.39
C PHE A 253 -17.77 -6.03 17.70
N LYS A 254 -18.84 -5.23 17.63
CA LYS A 254 -20.19 -5.72 17.95
C LYS A 254 -20.93 -6.36 16.78
N ARG A 255 -20.80 -5.79 15.58
CA ARG A 255 -21.49 -6.25 14.36
C ARG A 255 -20.80 -5.74 13.10
N CYS A 256 -21.24 -6.24 11.95
CA CYS A 256 -20.95 -5.67 10.64
C CYS A 256 -22.01 -4.60 10.29
N ASN A 257 -21.60 -3.43 9.80
CA ASN A 257 -22.51 -2.39 9.31
C ASN A 257 -22.83 -2.63 7.83
N PRO A 258 -24.06 -2.98 7.46
CA PRO A 258 -24.42 -3.31 6.07
C PRO A 258 -24.35 -2.12 5.10
N GLU A 259 -24.39 -0.89 5.59
CA GLU A 259 -24.29 0.30 4.75
C GLU A 259 -22.84 0.58 4.32
N SER A 260 -21.90 0.32 5.23
CA SER A 260 -20.49 0.64 5.02
C SER A 260 -19.65 -0.58 4.67
N GLY A 261 -20.06 -1.78 5.06
CA GLY A 261 -19.28 -3.00 4.86
C GLY A 261 -18.12 -3.16 5.83
N PHE A 262 -18.20 -2.59 7.03
CA PHE A 262 -17.13 -2.64 8.03
C PHE A 262 -17.63 -3.16 9.38
N CYS A 263 -16.70 -3.73 10.17
CA CYS A 263 -16.94 -4.04 11.57
C CYS A 263 -17.05 -2.77 12.40
N THR A 264 -18.05 -2.69 13.29
CA THR A 264 -18.35 -1.48 14.09
C THR A 264 -18.70 -1.82 15.54
N GLU A 265 -18.48 -0.84 16.41
CA GLU A 265 -18.84 -0.85 17.84
C GLU A 265 -20.29 -0.38 18.11
N LEU A 266 -20.94 0.21 17.10
CA LEU A 266 -22.31 0.73 17.17
C LEU A 266 -23.34 -0.32 16.81
#